data_AF-A0A5C5RXU6-F1
#
_entry.id   AF-A0A5C5RXU6-F1
#
_cell.length_a   1.000
_cell.length_b   1.000
_cell.length_c   1.000
_cell.angle_alpha   90.00
_cell.angle_beta   90.00
_cell.angle_gamma   90.00
#
_symmetry.space_group_name_H-M   'P 1'
#
loop_
_entity.id
_entity.type
_entity.pdbx_description
1 polymer ?
#
loop_
_entity_poly.entity_id
_entity_poly.type
_entity_poly.pdbx_seq_one_letter_code
_entity_poly.pdbx_strand_id
1 'polypeptide(L)'
;MDMGHNVITAQDHARAVYEVTATNLGEVRKAVDALDQLGIRVKAEKDKFNKIRNFAGEIAAISKFKATELNVDDVLREAREDAPKLDEIAARVSGTHLHELRQGLAVHGEAACSAIDKVRADLHARWLELSPEVGHFSAEDAITHDRVDLWQEFRTLAGQWSTVRVWENALLRVNALPSERGRNSAGGGRVRKGHDVWQRYSGLFDLRIEDDLAPVAYAVAAEKLEGAGDGVTDANSNMSLVALK
;
A
#
# COMPACT_ATOMS: atom_id res chain seq x y z
N MET A 1 33.29 29.56 -8.38
CA MET A 1 32.56 28.38 -7.89
C MET A 1 31.46 28.14 -8.89
N ASP A 2 31.61 27.11 -9.72
CA ASP A 2 30.70 26.90 -10.84
C ASP A 2 29.53 26.02 -10.37
N MET A 3 28.31 26.54 -10.46
CA MET A 3 27.10 25.81 -10.08
C MET A 3 26.74 24.89 -11.23
N GLY A 4 27.26 23.65 -11.17
CA GLY A 4 26.98 22.62 -12.17
C GLY A 4 25.47 22.40 -12.32
N HIS A 5 24.88 23.01 -13.34
CA HIS A 5 23.51 22.72 -13.75
C HIS A 5 23.43 21.25 -14.17
N ASN A 6 22.80 20.42 -13.34
CA ASN A 6 22.36 19.09 -13.76
C ASN A 6 21.32 19.27 -14.87
N VAL A 7 21.79 19.22 -16.12
CA VAL A 7 20.93 19.15 -17.30
C VAL A 7 20.31 17.77 -17.31
N ILE A 8 19.12 17.65 -16.72
CA ILE A 8 18.30 16.44 -16.81
C ILE A 8 18.01 16.21 -18.29
N THR A 9 18.51 15.13 -18.86
CA THR A 9 18.35 14.87 -20.29
C THR A 9 16.96 14.32 -20.58
N ALA A 10 16.51 14.39 -21.83
CA ALA A 10 15.28 13.72 -22.25
C ALA A 10 15.32 12.20 -21.96
N GLN A 11 16.51 11.60 -21.97
CA GLN A 11 16.73 10.19 -21.64
C GLN A 11 16.55 9.91 -20.13
N ASP A 12 16.95 10.84 -19.26
CA ASP A 12 16.71 10.75 -17.81
C ASP A 12 15.21 10.90 -17.48
N HIS A 13 14.52 11.82 -18.18
CA HIS A 13 13.06 11.98 -18.07
C HIS A 13 12.30 10.71 -18.50
N ALA A 14 12.60 10.16 -19.69
CA ALA A 14 11.97 8.93 -20.18
C ALA A 14 12.20 7.75 -19.23
N ARG A 15 13.43 7.62 -18.70
CA ARG A 15 13.78 6.60 -17.71
C ARG A 15 12.98 6.76 -16.41
N ALA A 16 12.89 7.98 -15.87
CA ALA A 16 12.13 8.24 -14.65
C ALA A 16 10.62 7.95 -14.83
N VAL A 17 10.04 8.31 -15.98
CA VAL A 17 8.64 8.00 -16.32
C VAL A 17 8.40 6.48 -16.39
N TYR A 18 9.33 5.72 -16.98
CA TYR A 18 9.26 4.26 -17.02
C TYR A 18 9.37 3.63 -15.63
N GLU A 19 10.34 4.04 -14.81
CA GLU A 19 10.53 3.53 -13.44
C GLU A 19 9.32 3.84 -12.53
N VAL A 20 8.73 5.03 -12.66
CA VAL A 20 7.48 5.41 -11.97
C VAL A 20 6.29 4.58 -12.46
N THR A 21 6.14 4.37 -13.77
CA THR A 21 5.05 3.57 -14.34
C THR A 21 5.15 2.10 -13.91
N ALA A 22 6.34 1.52 -13.96
CA ALA A 22 6.61 0.16 -13.51
C ALA A 22 6.34 -0.01 -12.00
N THR A 23 6.72 0.97 -11.18
CA THR A 23 6.42 0.99 -9.74
C THR A 23 4.90 1.02 -9.48
N ASN A 24 4.18 1.94 -10.12
CA ASN A 24 2.72 2.04 -9.99
C ASN A 24 2.00 0.75 -10.43
N LEU A 25 2.45 0.11 -11.52
CA LEU A 25 1.93 -1.19 -11.97
C LEU A 25 2.22 -2.31 -10.95
N GLY A 26 3.42 -2.31 -10.35
CA GLY A 26 3.79 -3.26 -9.29
C GLY A 26 2.92 -3.13 -8.04
N GLU A 27 2.56 -1.90 -7.64
CA GLU A 27 1.67 -1.65 -6.50
C GLU A 27 0.21 -2.03 -6.80
N VAL A 28 -0.30 -1.67 -7.98
CA VAL A 28 -1.65 -2.05 -8.41
C VAL A 28 -1.78 -3.58 -8.56
N ARG A 29 -0.74 -4.26 -9.04
CA ARG A 29 -0.71 -5.73 -9.05
C ARG A 29 -0.86 -6.31 -7.64
N LYS A 30 -0.06 -5.84 -6.68
CA LYS A 30 -0.12 -6.32 -5.28
C LYS A 30 -1.51 -6.09 -4.67
N ALA A 31 -2.18 -4.99 -5.01
CA ALA A 31 -3.54 -4.70 -4.58
C ALA A 31 -4.58 -5.66 -5.20
N VAL A 32 -4.47 -5.95 -6.50
CA VAL A 32 -5.32 -6.95 -7.18
C VAL A 32 -5.12 -8.34 -6.59
N ASP A 33 -3.86 -8.75 -6.40
CA ASP A 33 -3.51 -10.04 -5.81
C ASP A 33 -4.00 -10.13 -4.34
N ALA A 34 -3.92 -9.04 -3.57
CA ALA A 34 -4.46 -8.96 -2.20
C ALA A 34 -5.97 -9.16 -2.12
N LEU A 35 -6.77 -8.51 -2.99
CA LEU A 35 -8.23 -8.71 -3.00
C LEU A 35 -8.59 -10.16 -3.35
N ASP A 36 -7.86 -10.79 -4.25
CA ASP A 36 -8.07 -12.19 -4.63
C ASP A 36 -7.78 -13.16 -3.47
N GLN A 37 -6.70 -12.93 -2.71
CA GLN A 37 -6.37 -13.70 -1.50
C GLN A 37 -7.40 -13.50 -0.37
N LEU A 38 -8.03 -12.31 -0.30
CA LEU A 38 -9.16 -12.01 0.59
C LEU A 38 -10.49 -12.62 0.10
N GLY A 39 -10.50 -13.37 -1.01
CA GLY A 39 -11.69 -14.01 -1.58
C GLY A 39 -12.62 -13.06 -2.35
N ILE A 40 -12.17 -11.84 -2.64
CA ILE A 40 -12.97 -10.82 -3.34
C ILE A 40 -12.84 -11.01 -4.86
N ARG A 41 -13.97 -11.04 -5.56
CA ARG A 41 -14.04 -11.37 -6.99
C ARG A 41 -13.58 -10.23 -7.88
N VAL A 42 -12.27 -10.18 -8.16
CA VAL A 42 -11.61 -9.11 -8.93
C VAL A 42 -11.30 -9.46 -10.40
N LYS A 43 -12.18 -10.19 -11.08
CA LYS A 43 -11.92 -10.63 -12.47
C LYS A 43 -11.78 -9.44 -13.44
N ALA A 44 -12.65 -8.45 -13.36
CA ALA A 44 -12.64 -7.32 -14.29
C ALA A 44 -11.38 -6.45 -14.11
N GLU A 45 -10.94 -6.31 -12.87
CA GLU A 45 -9.74 -5.58 -12.44
C GLU A 45 -8.47 -6.32 -12.88
N LYS A 46 -8.44 -7.65 -12.75
CA LYS A 46 -7.37 -8.50 -13.33
C LYS A 46 -7.29 -8.38 -14.85
N ASP A 47 -8.44 -8.48 -15.55
CA ASP A 47 -8.51 -8.35 -17.00
C ASP A 47 -8.05 -6.95 -17.46
N LYS A 48 -8.44 -5.89 -16.73
CA LYS A 48 -8.00 -4.51 -16.99
C LYS A 48 -6.52 -4.30 -16.69
N PHE A 49 -6.01 -4.83 -15.57
CA PHE A 49 -4.58 -4.79 -15.23
C PHE A 49 -3.74 -5.45 -16.32
N ASN A 50 -4.14 -6.64 -16.80
CA ASN A 50 -3.42 -7.34 -17.86
C ASN A 50 -3.39 -6.55 -19.18
N LYS A 51 -4.48 -5.85 -19.54
CA LYS A 51 -4.51 -4.95 -20.70
C LYS A 51 -3.52 -3.79 -20.56
N ILE A 52 -3.52 -3.09 -19.41
CA ILE A 52 -2.58 -1.98 -19.15
C ILE A 52 -1.13 -2.49 -19.16
N ARG A 53 -0.87 -3.65 -18.55
CA ARG A 53 0.47 -4.27 -18.52
C ARG A 53 0.97 -4.62 -19.92
N ASN A 54 0.12 -5.19 -20.77
CA ASN A 54 0.49 -5.54 -22.14
C ASN A 54 0.77 -4.28 -22.97
N PHE A 55 -0.10 -3.26 -22.88
CA PHE A 55 0.10 -1.95 -23.52
C PHE A 55 1.41 -1.26 -23.08
N ALA A 56 1.73 -1.28 -21.79
CA ALA A 56 3.00 -0.76 -21.28
C ALA A 56 4.21 -1.57 -21.79
N GLY A 57 4.06 -2.88 -21.99
CA GLY A 57 5.07 -3.75 -22.59
C GLY A 57 5.29 -3.47 -24.08
N GLU A 58 4.23 -3.24 -24.84
CA GLU A 58 4.26 -2.85 -26.25
C GLU A 58 4.99 -1.51 -26.43
N ILE A 59 4.67 -0.51 -25.60
CA ILE A 59 5.37 0.79 -25.61
C ILE A 59 6.86 0.65 -25.24
N ALA A 60 7.19 -0.18 -24.25
CA ALA A 60 8.57 -0.44 -23.85
C ALA A 60 9.40 -1.22 -24.91
N ALA A 61 8.74 -1.92 -25.84
CA ALA A 61 9.37 -2.52 -27.01
C ALA A 61 9.66 -1.47 -28.09
N ILE A 62 8.73 -0.52 -28.30
CA ILE A 62 8.86 0.57 -29.26
C ILE A 62 9.93 1.59 -28.82
N SER A 63 9.99 1.98 -27.54
CA SER A 63 10.94 3.00 -27.05
C SER A 63 12.42 2.55 -27.03
N LYS A 64 12.69 1.26 -27.20
CA LYS A 64 14.06 0.70 -27.32
C LYS A 64 14.54 0.52 -28.77
N PHE A 65 13.73 0.90 -29.75
CA PHE A 65 14.04 0.68 -31.17
C PHE A 65 15.09 1.70 -31.66
N LYS A 66 16.24 1.22 -32.17
CA LYS A 66 17.27 2.10 -32.75
C LYS A 66 16.77 2.70 -34.07
N ALA A 67 16.92 4.01 -34.20
CA ALA A 67 16.27 4.83 -35.23
C ALA A 67 16.89 4.76 -36.64
N THR A 68 17.07 3.55 -37.21
CA THR A 68 17.71 3.38 -38.54
C THR A 68 16.84 2.74 -39.63
N GLU A 69 15.72 2.08 -39.35
CA GLU A 69 14.88 1.41 -40.37
C GLU A 69 13.38 1.58 -40.11
N LEU A 70 12.59 1.81 -41.18
CA LEU A 70 11.16 2.18 -41.19
C LEU A 70 10.47 1.49 -42.40
N ASN A 71 9.24 0.97 -42.33
CA ASN A 71 8.72 0.02 -43.37
C ASN A 71 7.17 0.05 -43.56
N VAL A 72 6.40 -0.76 -42.82
CA VAL A 72 5.05 -0.37 -42.33
C VAL A 72 5.16 0.43 -41.02
N ASP A 73 6.42 0.60 -40.62
CA ASP A 73 6.97 1.13 -39.41
C ASP A 73 7.54 2.55 -39.63
N ASP A 74 6.99 3.53 -40.36
CA ASP A 74 5.70 3.91 -40.96
C ASP A 74 4.52 4.40 -40.09
N VAL A 75 4.56 4.14 -38.76
CA VAL A 75 4.15 5.10 -37.68
C VAL A 75 5.16 5.08 -36.52
N LEU A 76 5.97 4.03 -36.44
CA LEU A 76 7.40 4.16 -36.10
C LEU A 76 8.14 5.19 -37.02
N ARG A 77 7.50 5.68 -38.10
CA ARG A 77 7.85 6.90 -38.88
C ARG A 77 7.27 8.20 -38.34
N GLU A 78 6.17 8.23 -37.59
CA GLU A 78 5.56 9.50 -37.14
C GLU A 78 5.49 9.64 -35.61
N ALA A 79 6.45 9.00 -34.95
CA ALA A 79 7.21 9.64 -33.87
C ALA A 79 8.04 10.87 -34.34
N ARG A 80 8.16 11.11 -35.66
CA ARG A 80 9.00 12.13 -36.34
C ARG A 80 8.73 13.62 -36.04
N GLU A 81 7.91 13.99 -35.08
CA GLU A 81 7.83 15.40 -34.64
C GLU A 81 8.21 15.65 -33.17
N ASP A 82 8.17 14.65 -32.28
CA ASP A 82 8.80 14.73 -30.95
C ASP A 82 8.66 13.40 -30.19
N ALA A 83 9.79 12.71 -29.94
CA ALA A 83 9.82 11.54 -29.07
C ALA A 83 9.29 11.79 -27.63
N PRO A 84 9.53 12.96 -26.98
CA PRO A 84 8.98 13.24 -25.65
C PRO A 84 7.44 13.14 -25.57
N LYS A 85 6.73 13.51 -26.66
CA LYS A 85 5.27 13.46 -26.69
C LYS A 85 4.72 12.02 -26.63
N LEU A 86 5.47 11.03 -27.12
CA LEU A 86 5.05 9.62 -27.07
C LEU A 86 5.12 9.07 -25.65
N ASP A 87 6.20 9.36 -24.91
CA ASP A 87 6.31 9.00 -23.49
C ASP A 87 5.28 9.73 -22.63
N GLU A 88 4.98 11.00 -22.93
CA GLU A 88 3.89 11.75 -22.27
C GLU A 88 2.50 11.16 -22.58
N ILE A 89 2.21 10.78 -23.83
CA ILE A 89 0.94 10.12 -24.19
C ILE A 89 0.85 8.74 -23.54
N ALA A 90 1.93 7.97 -23.52
CA ALA A 90 2.03 6.68 -22.84
C ALA A 90 1.76 6.82 -21.33
N ALA A 91 2.41 7.79 -20.69
CA ALA A 91 2.24 8.10 -19.27
C ALA A 91 0.81 8.60 -18.97
N ARG A 92 0.22 9.40 -19.86
CA ARG A 92 -1.15 9.91 -19.72
C ARG A 92 -2.20 8.80 -19.89
N VAL A 93 -2.09 7.95 -20.92
CA VAL A 93 -3.02 6.84 -21.15
C VAL A 93 -2.88 5.78 -20.06
N SER A 94 -1.65 5.42 -19.69
CA SER A 94 -1.39 4.53 -18.56
C SER A 94 -1.89 5.13 -17.26
N GLY A 95 -1.67 6.44 -17.03
CA GLY A 95 -2.15 7.18 -15.88
C GLY A 95 -3.67 7.20 -15.75
N THR A 96 -4.39 7.47 -16.85
CA THR A 96 -5.87 7.41 -16.88
C THR A 96 -6.37 6.01 -16.59
N HIS A 97 -5.86 4.96 -17.27
CA HIS A 97 -6.35 3.60 -17.03
C HIS A 97 -5.93 3.04 -15.66
N LEU A 98 -4.77 3.44 -15.12
CA LEU A 98 -4.37 3.15 -13.73
C LEU A 98 -5.27 3.89 -12.73
N HIS A 99 -5.68 5.13 -13.02
CA HIS A 99 -6.60 5.88 -12.18
C HIS A 99 -7.99 5.22 -12.17
N GLU A 100 -8.55 4.89 -13.32
CA GLU A 100 -9.81 4.14 -13.43
C GLU A 100 -9.72 2.75 -12.76
N LEU A 101 -8.57 2.08 -12.83
CA LEU A 101 -8.34 0.80 -12.16
C LEU A 101 -8.28 0.97 -10.64
N ARG A 102 -7.63 2.03 -10.13
CA ARG A 102 -7.65 2.40 -8.70
C ARG A 102 -9.06 2.73 -8.21
N GLN A 103 -9.85 3.46 -9.01
CA GLN A 103 -11.27 3.70 -8.73
C GLN A 103 -12.07 2.40 -8.68
N GLY A 104 -11.87 1.48 -9.63
CA GLY A 104 -12.50 0.16 -9.62
C GLY A 104 -12.14 -0.66 -8.38
N LEU A 105 -10.86 -0.67 -7.98
CA LEU A 105 -10.40 -1.33 -6.76
C LEU A 105 -11.04 -0.73 -5.49
N ALA A 106 -11.24 0.59 -5.44
CA ALA A 106 -11.84 1.28 -4.30
C ALA A 106 -13.33 0.92 -4.07
N VAL A 107 -14.05 0.43 -5.08
CA VAL A 107 -15.43 -0.09 -4.93
C VAL A 107 -15.46 -1.28 -3.95
N HIS A 108 -14.38 -2.05 -3.87
CA HIS A 108 -14.25 -3.20 -2.98
C HIS A 108 -13.75 -2.85 -1.58
N GLY A 109 -13.49 -1.56 -1.28
CA GLY A 109 -12.75 -1.13 -0.09
C GLY A 109 -13.36 -1.53 1.25
N GLU A 110 -14.68 -1.38 1.42
CA GLU A 110 -15.36 -1.79 2.66
C GLU A 110 -15.42 -3.31 2.83
N ALA A 111 -15.60 -4.06 1.74
CA ALA A 111 -15.54 -5.51 1.76
C ALA A 111 -14.13 -6.02 2.10
N ALA A 112 -13.10 -5.37 1.57
CA ALA A 112 -11.70 -5.66 1.87
C ALA A 112 -11.33 -5.34 3.32
N CYS A 113 -11.80 -4.22 3.88
CA CYS A 113 -11.70 -3.92 5.30
C CYS A 113 -12.33 -5.05 6.15
N SER A 114 -13.57 -5.44 5.85
CA SER A 114 -14.29 -6.48 6.58
C SER A 114 -13.59 -7.84 6.49
N ALA A 115 -13.03 -8.20 5.33
CA ALA A 115 -12.27 -9.43 5.13
C ALA A 115 -10.94 -9.42 5.92
N ILE A 116 -10.21 -8.31 5.89
CA ILE A 116 -8.97 -8.13 6.67
C ILE A 116 -9.25 -8.25 8.18
N ASP A 117 -10.29 -7.56 8.66
CA ASP A 117 -10.64 -7.57 10.09
C ASP A 117 -11.11 -8.95 10.55
N LYS A 118 -11.84 -9.68 9.69
CA LYS A 118 -12.21 -11.07 9.95
C LYS A 118 -10.97 -11.97 10.04
N VAL A 119 -10.08 -11.95 9.06
CA VAL A 119 -8.87 -12.80 9.07
C VAL A 119 -7.99 -12.47 10.28
N ARG A 120 -7.88 -11.19 10.67
CA ARG A 120 -7.22 -10.81 11.93
C ARG A 120 -7.92 -11.39 13.15
N ALA A 121 -9.26 -11.35 13.22
CA ALA A 121 -10.00 -11.92 14.33
C ALA A 121 -9.80 -13.44 14.45
N ASP A 122 -9.85 -14.17 13.34
CA ASP A 122 -9.62 -15.60 13.29
C ASP A 122 -8.18 -15.95 13.76
N LEU A 123 -7.17 -15.18 13.31
CA LEU A 123 -5.77 -15.35 13.73
C LEU A 123 -5.52 -15.00 15.20
N HIS A 124 -6.11 -13.89 15.69
CA HIS A 124 -5.97 -13.45 17.08
C HIS A 124 -6.64 -14.42 18.05
N ALA A 125 -7.83 -14.94 17.70
CA ALA A 125 -8.51 -15.97 18.49
C ALA A 125 -7.66 -17.24 18.61
N ARG A 126 -7.08 -17.72 17.49
CA ARG A 126 -6.20 -18.91 17.50
C ARG A 126 -4.89 -18.65 18.25
N TRP A 127 -4.37 -17.43 18.21
CA TRP A 127 -3.20 -17.02 19.01
C TRP A 127 -3.49 -17.05 20.51
N LEU A 128 -4.65 -16.53 20.95
CA LEU A 128 -5.07 -16.57 22.36
C LEU A 128 -5.32 -18.00 22.87
N GLU A 129 -5.79 -18.90 22.00
CA GLU A 129 -5.97 -20.32 22.32
C GLU A 129 -4.62 -21.04 22.52
N LEU A 130 -3.66 -20.84 21.61
CA LEU A 130 -2.38 -21.55 21.62
C LEU A 130 -1.33 -20.93 22.56
N SER A 131 -1.36 -19.62 22.81
CA SER A 131 -0.34 -18.92 23.60
C SER A 131 -0.16 -19.49 25.03
N PRO A 132 -1.22 -19.82 25.80
CA PRO A 132 -1.06 -20.46 27.10
C PRO A 132 -0.44 -21.86 27.03
N GLU A 133 -0.73 -22.64 25.99
CA GLU A 133 -0.24 -24.02 25.86
C GLU A 133 1.22 -24.08 25.39
N VAL A 134 1.57 -23.36 24.33
CA VAL A 134 2.86 -23.51 23.62
C VAL A 134 3.64 -22.21 23.47
N GLY A 135 3.10 -21.07 23.91
CA GLY A 135 3.76 -19.77 23.74
C GLY A 135 5.07 -19.60 24.52
N HIS A 136 5.28 -20.43 25.54
CA HIS A 136 6.50 -20.47 26.36
C HIS A 136 7.46 -21.60 25.96
N PHE A 137 7.11 -22.45 25.00
CA PHE A 137 7.93 -23.59 24.58
C PHE A 137 9.06 -23.19 23.62
N SER A 138 10.25 -23.74 23.85
CA SER A 138 11.26 -23.92 22.81
C SER A 138 10.88 -25.08 21.88
N ALA A 139 11.65 -25.26 20.79
CA ALA A 139 11.46 -26.42 19.90
C ALA A 139 11.70 -27.76 20.62
N GLU A 140 12.61 -27.80 21.60
CA GLU A 140 12.91 -29.02 22.37
C GLU A 140 11.81 -29.32 23.40
N ASP A 141 11.21 -28.29 24.01
CA ASP A 141 10.05 -28.45 24.90
C ASP A 141 8.84 -28.99 24.11
N ALA A 142 8.59 -28.47 22.91
CA ALA A 142 7.52 -28.93 22.05
C ALA A 142 7.67 -30.40 21.62
N ILE A 143 8.90 -30.89 21.45
CA ILE A 143 9.19 -32.32 21.23
C ILE A 143 8.97 -33.11 22.52
N THR A 144 9.51 -32.63 23.65
CA THR A 144 9.45 -33.30 24.96
C THR A 144 8.02 -33.46 25.47
N HIS A 145 7.13 -32.52 25.18
CA HIS A 145 5.73 -32.52 25.59
C HIS A 145 4.75 -33.07 24.54
N ASP A 146 5.24 -33.57 23.40
CA ASP A 146 4.42 -34.05 22.27
C ASP A 146 3.39 -33.00 21.80
N ARG A 147 3.91 -31.81 21.46
CA ARG A 147 3.16 -30.61 21.04
C ARG A 147 3.77 -29.89 19.84
N VAL A 148 4.59 -30.61 19.07
CA VAL A 148 5.31 -30.06 17.90
C VAL A 148 4.36 -29.37 16.92
N ASP A 149 3.21 -29.98 16.61
CA ASP A 149 2.25 -29.41 15.65
C ASP A 149 1.64 -28.09 16.12
N LEU A 150 1.17 -28.04 17.39
CA LEU A 150 0.61 -26.81 17.97
C LEU A 150 1.66 -25.70 18.08
N TRP A 151 2.89 -26.05 18.45
CA TRP A 151 4.00 -25.10 18.48
C TRP A 151 4.33 -24.58 17.08
N GLN A 152 4.43 -25.45 16.07
CA GLN A 152 4.66 -25.03 14.67
C GLN A 152 3.54 -24.10 14.19
N GLU A 153 2.28 -24.44 14.44
CA GLU A 153 1.13 -23.59 14.11
C GLU A 153 1.28 -22.21 14.76
N PHE A 154 1.47 -22.17 16.08
CA PHE A 154 1.67 -20.92 16.85
C PHE A 154 2.80 -20.06 16.28
N ARG A 155 3.93 -20.66 15.92
CA ARG A 155 5.06 -19.94 15.28
C ARG A 155 4.72 -19.40 13.89
N THR A 156 3.78 -20.00 13.16
CA THR A 156 3.35 -19.49 11.83
C THR A 156 2.31 -18.36 11.89
N LEU A 157 1.51 -18.27 12.95
CA LEU A 157 0.44 -17.26 13.08
C LEU A 157 0.95 -15.82 12.90
N ALA A 158 2.11 -15.47 13.50
CA ALA A 158 2.72 -14.15 13.34
C ALA A 158 3.14 -13.85 11.88
N GLY A 159 3.55 -14.87 11.12
CA GLY A 159 3.85 -14.76 9.69
C GLY A 159 2.59 -14.55 8.84
N GLN A 160 1.49 -15.21 9.20
CA GLN A 160 0.18 -15.02 8.57
C GLN A 160 -0.36 -13.60 8.85
N TRP A 161 -0.26 -13.11 10.09
CA TRP A 161 -0.60 -11.72 10.45
C TRP A 161 0.20 -10.69 9.65
N SER A 162 1.51 -10.89 9.52
CA SER A 162 2.38 -10.07 8.69
C SER A 162 1.95 -10.07 7.22
N THR A 163 1.49 -11.21 6.71
CA THR A 163 0.97 -11.33 5.34
C THR A 163 -0.33 -10.53 5.14
N VAL A 164 -1.26 -10.57 6.09
CA VAL A 164 -2.48 -9.72 6.08
C VAL A 164 -2.11 -8.23 6.07
N ARG A 165 -1.09 -7.83 6.84
CA ARG A 165 -0.56 -6.46 6.83
C ARG A 165 0.08 -6.08 5.49
N VAL A 166 0.73 -7.01 4.77
CA VAL A 166 1.24 -6.75 3.41
C VAL A 166 0.08 -6.50 2.43
N TRP A 167 -1.02 -7.26 2.53
CA TRP A 167 -2.23 -7.05 1.74
C TRP A 167 -2.87 -5.69 2.01
N GLU A 168 -3.10 -5.35 3.29
CA GLU A 168 -3.66 -4.06 3.70
C GLU A 168 -2.82 -2.87 3.19
N ASN A 169 -1.49 -2.95 3.33
CA ASN A 169 -0.58 -1.92 2.84
C ASN A 169 -0.60 -1.77 1.31
N ALA A 170 -0.73 -2.88 0.56
CA ALA A 170 -0.86 -2.82 -0.89
C ALA A 170 -2.14 -2.07 -1.31
N LEU A 171 -3.25 -2.33 -0.62
CA LEU A 171 -4.54 -1.68 -0.88
C LEU A 171 -4.53 -0.20 -0.45
N LEU A 172 -3.88 0.15 0.67
CA LEU A 172 -3.71 1.54 1.13
C LEU A 172 -2.92 2.39 0.14
N ARG A 173 -1.80 1.89 -0.39
CA ARG A 173 -0.94 2.61 -1.36
C ARG A 173 -1.67 3.00 -2.64
N VAL A 174 -2.59 2.15 -3.10
CA VAL A 174 -3.36 2.40 -4.33
C VAL A 174 -4.70 3.11 -4.07
N ASN A 175 -4.98 3.48 -2.82
CA ASN A 175 -6.22 4.10 -2.35
C ASN A 175 -7.47 3.22 -2.50
N ALA A 176 -7.32 1.90 -2.42
CA ALA A 176 -8.44 0.96 -2.48
C ALA A 176 -9.18 0.79 -1.14
N LEU A 177 -8.58 1.16 0.00
CA LEU A 177 -9.25 1.18 1.31
C LEU A 177 -9.66 2.60 1.74
N PRO A 178 -10.75 2.74 2.55
CA PRO A 178 -10.99 3.93 3.35
C PRO A 178 -9.79 4.24 4.25
N SER A 179 -9.21 5.43 4.08
CA SER A 179 -7.94 5.79 4.72
C SER A 179 -7.89 7.27 5.13
N GLU A 180 -6.99 7.57 6.06
CA GLU A 180 -6.59 8.91 6.49
C GLU A 180 -5.10 9.15 6.21
N ARG A 181 -4.58 10.34 6.55
CA ARG A 181 -3.13 10.61 6.53
C ARG A 181 -2.53 10.26 7.88
N GLY A 182 -1.55 9.34 7.92
CA GLY A 182 -0.85 8.97 9.15
C GLY A 182 0.38 9.85 9.37
N ARG A 183 0.51 10.46 10.57
CA ARG A 183 1.57 11.44 10.90
C ARG A 183 3.00 10.96 10.62
N ASN A 184 3.30 9.69 10.88
CA ASN A 184 4.66 9.16 10.87
C ASN A 184 4.93 8.12 9.75
N SER A 185 4.03 7.97 8.78
CA SER A 185 4.09 6.90 7.77
C SER A 185 5.01 7.20 6.58
N ALA A 186 6.25 6.69 6.62
CA ALA A 186 7.19 6.78 5.51
C ALA A 186 6.71 5.99 4.27
N GLY A 187 6.92 6.54 3.06
CA GLY A 187 6.72 5.81 1.80
C GLY A 187 5.26 5.61 1.35
N GLY A 188 4.31 6.40 1.86
CA GLY A 188 2.92 6.35 1.39
C GLY A 188 1.95 7.30 2.11
N GLY A 189 2.25 7.72 3.34
CA GLY A 189 1.50 8.75 4.05
C GLY A 189 0.07 8.35 4.47
N ARG A 190 -0.35 7.10 4.28
CA ARG A 190 -1.74 6.64 4.42
C ARG A 190 -1.87 5.44 5.35
N VAL A 191 -2.87 5.52 6.23
CA VAL A 191 -3.26 4.48 7.19
C VAL A 191 -4.79 4.33 7.18
N ARG A 192 -5.34 3.22 7.70
CA ARG A 192 -6.80 3.08 7.84
C ARG A 192 -7.35 4.12 8.82
N LYS A 193 -8.63 4.48 8.67
CA LYS A 193 -9.29 5.44 9.57
C LYS A 193 -9.20 4.99 11.04
N GLY A 194 -8.87 5.91 11.94
CA GLY A 194 -8.68 5.65 13.37
C GLY A 194 -7.29 5.11 13.75
N HIS A 195 -6.45 4.77 12.78
CA HIS A 195 -5.11 4.27 13.05
C HIS A 195 -4.15 5.38 13.52
N ASP A 196 -4.27 6.63 13.04
CA ASP A 196 -3.44 7.74 13.55
C ASP A 196 -3.75 8.03 15.03
N VAL A 197 -5.03 7.96 15.39
CA VAL A 197 -5.52 8.07 16.78
C VAL A 197 -4.94 6.94 17.65
N TRP A 198 -5.00 5.70 17.17
CA TRP A 198 -4.40 4.56 17.86
C TRP A 198 -2.88 4.67 17.99
N GLN A 199 -2.16 5.08 16.95
CA GLN A 199 -0.71 5.28 16.98
C GLN A 199 -0.31 6.36 18.00
N ARG A 200 -1.10 7.44 18.11
CA ARG A 200 -0.89 8.49 19.12
C ARG A 200 -1.15 8.01 20.55
N TYR A 201 -2.09 7.09 20.75
CA TYR A 201 -2.42 6.51 22.05
C TYR A 201 -1.39 5.45 22.50
N SER A 202 -1.07 4.50 21.63
CA SER A 202 -0.20 3.35 21.94
C SER A 202 1.29 3.65 21.83
N GLY A 203 1.66 4.67 21.03
CA GLY A 203 3.05 4.93 20.63
C GLY A 203 3.62 3.91 19.65
N LEU A 204 2.82 2.94 19.18
CA LEU A 204 3.24 1.87 18.27
C LEU A 204 3.02 2.25 16.79
N PHE A 205 3.79 1.63 15.90
CA PHE A 205 3.65 1.85 14.45
C PHE A 205 2.58 0.97 13.80
N ASP A 206 2.35 -0.25 14.29
CA ASP A 206 1.35 -1.19 13.76
C ASP A 206 0.76 -2.09 14.85
N LEU A 207 -0.48 -2.52 14.63
CA LEU A 207 -1.11 -3.59 15.40
C LEU A 207 -0.36 -4.91 15.22
N ARG A 208 -0.10 -5.56 16.35
CA ARG A 208 0.50 -6.89 16.47
C ARG A 208 -0.59 -7.94 16.69
N ILE A 209 -0.23 -9.22 16.62
CA ILE A 209 -1.20 -10.30 16.81
C ILE A 209 -1.69 -10.40 18.27
N GLU A 210 -0.91 -9.89 19.21
CA GLU A 210 -1.25 -9.78 20.63
C GLU A 210 -2.20 -8.62 20.95
N ASP A 211 -2.34 -7.63 20.07
CA ASP A 211 -3.22 -6.48 20.26
C ASP A 211 -4.69 -6.84 19.97
N ASP A 212 -5.62 -6.13 20.60
CA ASP A 212 -7.05 -6.21 20.28
C ASP A 212 -7.35 -5.94 18.80
N LEU A 213 -8.49 -6.45 18.33
CA LEU A 213 -8.96 -6.28 16.96
C LEU A 213 -9.02 -4.80 16.57
N ALA A 214 -8.59 -4.47 15.34
CA ALA A 214 -8.44 -3.09 14.88
C ALA A 214 -9.63 -2.15 15.20
N PRO A 215 -10.91 -2.54 14.97
CA PRO A 215 -12.04 -1.67 15.33
C PRO A 215 -12.15 -1.37 16.83
N VAL A 216 -11.80 -2.34 17.69
CA VAL A 216 -11.82 -2.20 19.16
C VAL A 216 -10.64 -1.35 19.62
N ALA A 217 -9.43 -1.67 19.17
CA ALA A 217 -8.22 -0.93 19.50
C ALA A 217 -8.31 0.56 19.08
N TYR A 218 -8.93 0.85 17.93
CA TYR A 218 -9.12 2.22 17.44
C TYR A 218 -10.21 2.97 18.23
N ALA A 219 -11.30 2.30 18.61
CA ALA A 219 -12.34 2.90 19.46
C ALA A 219 -11.81 3.25 20.86
N VAL A 220 -11.12 2.32 21.52
CA VAL A 220 -10.48 2.54 22.83
C VAL A 220 -9.49 3.70 22.77
N ALA A 221 -8.66 3.77 21.72
CA ALA A 221 -7.71 4.87 21.54
C ALA A 221 -8.40 6.24 21.38
N ALA A 222 -9.53 6.30 20.67
CA ALA A 222 -10.32 7.52 20.52
C ALA A 222 -10.87 7.99 21.88
N GLU A 223 -11.56 7.12 22.61
CA GLU A 223 -12.11 7.43 23.94
C GLU A 223 -11.03 7.91 24.92
N LYS A 224 -9.85 7.27 24.91
CA LYS A 224 -8.74 7.65 25.81
C LYS A 224 -8.10 8.99 25.46
N LEU A 225 -8.04 9.37 24.19
CA LEU A 225 -7.48 10.65 23.77
C LEU A 225 -8.50 11.80 23.87
N GLU A 226 -9.79 11.53 23.65
CA GLU A 226 -10.87 12.50 23.90
C GLU A 226 -11.01 12.78 25.40
N GLY A 227 -11.01 11.74 26.25
CA GLY A 227 -11.01 11.90 27.71
C GLY A 227 -9.75 12.54 28.30
N ALA A 228 -8.65 12.62 27.54
CA ALA A 228 -7.46 13.40 27.89
C ALA A 228 -7.55 14.87 27.45
N GLY A 229 -8.53 15.22 26.59
CA GLY A 229 -8.73 16.56 26.04
C GLY A 229 -9.26 17.59 27.04
N ASP A 230 -10.05 17.17 28.03
CA ASP A 230 -10.57 18.04 29.09
C ASP A 230 -9.50 18.50 30.12
N GLY A 231 -8.24 18.05 29.96
CA GLY A 231 -7.13 18.36 30.86
C GLY A 231 -5.98 19.17 30.26
N VAL A 232 -6.00 19.48 28.96
CA VAL A 232 -4.88 20.18 28.28
C VAL A 232 -5.37 21.47 27.64
N THR A 233 -5.14 22.57 28.34
CA THR A 233 -5.34 23.92 27.81
C THR A 233 -4.46 24.18 26.59
N ASP A 234 -5.03 24.96 25.67
CA ASP A 234 -4.49 25.29 24.36
C ASP A 234 -3.26 26.22 24.46
N ALA A 235 -2.10 25.65 24.80
CA ALA A 235 -0.87 26.41 25.07
C ALA A 235 -0.22 27.03 23.82
N ASN A 236 -0.69 26.72 22.60
CA ASN A 236 -0.15 27.20 21.34
C ASN A 236 -1.06 28.19 20.58
N SER A 237 -2.26 28.48 21.07
CA SER A 237 -3.20 29.40 20.40
C SER A 237 -2.93 30.89 20.64
N ASN A 238 -1.73 31.26 21.12
CA ASN A 238 -1.42 32.62 21.59
C ASN A 238 -0.13 33.24 21.03
N MET A 239 0.22 32.97 19.77
CA MET A 239 1.20 33.77 19.00
C MET A 239 0.83 33.93 17.52
N SER A 240 -0.18 34.75 17.23
CA SER A 240 -0.21 35.62 16.03
C SER A 240 -1.41 36.58 16.08
N LEU A 241 -1.30 37.69 16.82
CA LEU A 241 -2.32 38.76 16.77
C LEU A 241 -1.81 40.16 17.16
N VAL A 242 -0.52 40.45 16.94
CA VAL A 242 0.02 41.83 16.95
C VAL A 242 1.08 41.99 15.86
N ALA A 243 0.70 42.60 14.73
CA ALA A 243 1.50 43.51 13.89
C ALA A 243 0.88 43.66 12.49
N LEU A 244 -0.09 44.57 12.33
CA LEU A 244 -0.37 45.28 11.08
C LEU A 244 -1.36 46.44 11.32
N LYS A 245 -0.81 47.57 11.75
CA LYS A 245 -1.30 48.93 11.55
C LYS A 245 -0.09 49.83 11.35
#